data_AF-A0A2W0A341-F1
#
_entry.id   AF-A0A2W0A341-F1
#
_cell.length_a   1.000
_cell.length_b   1.000
_cell.length_c   1.000
_cell.angle_alpha   90.00
_cell.angle_beta   90.00
_cell.angle_gamma   90.00
#
_symmetry.space_group_name_H-M   'P 1'
#
loop_
_entity.id
_entity.type
_entity.pdbx_description
1 polymer ?
#
loop_
_entity_poly.entity_id
_entity_poly.type
_entity_poly.pdbx_seq_one_letter_code
_entity_poly.pdbx_strand_id
1 'polypeptide(L)'
;MKHAKRIVICMVVLLAACGAQNASTTGVVLVSEQRLQQLLPATVFIDGENVPTQQRNAALVQLPNGKILLASLIDTAGYSSAYQEKYAGVLLSQSRFTLGNKNLDAGAYAIGQKKNGDSVTVYVYNLGGEKLAELPTEKQENLRPVKPLQVISAADGSARLYVGPYYLSLAGR
;
A
#
# COMPACT_ATOMS: atom_id res chain seq x y z
N MET A 1 -60.88 -16.39 10.85
CA MET A 1 -59.85 -15.85 11.78
C MET A 1 -58.58 -16.73 11.94
N LYS A 2 -58.45 -17.89 11.28
CA LYS A 2 -57.24 -18.75 11.37
C LYS A 2 -56.19 -18.52 10.27
N HIS A 3 -56.56 -17.85 9.16
CA HIS A 3 -55.63 -17.55 8.06
C HIS A 3 -54.83 -16.25 8.26
N ALA A 4 -55.35 -15.28 9.02
CA ALA A 4 -54.66 -14.02 9.31
C ALA A 4 -53.39 -14.23 10.19
N LYS A 5 -53.39 -15.24 11.07
CA LYS A 5 -52.25 -15.56 11.94
C LYS A 5 -51.08 -16.24 11.21
N ARG A 6 -51.30 -16.88 10.06
CA ARG A 6 -50.24 -17.55 9.28
C ARG A 6 -49.47 -16.58 8.37
N ILE A 7 -50.12 -15.49 7.95
CA ILE A 7 -49.53 -14.50 7.04
C ILE A 7 -48.59 -13.55 7.80
N VAL A 8 -48.90 -13.25 9.07
CA VAL A 8 -48.05 -12.39 9.92
C VAL A 8 -46.73 -13.06 10.33
N ILE A 9 -46.69 -14.40 10.38
CA ILE A 9 -45.48 -15.14 10.77
C ILE A 9 -44.43 -15.18 9.64
N CYS A 10 -44.83 -15.13 8.37
CA CYS A 10 -43.88 -15.08 7.24
C CYS A 10 -43.25 -13.69 7.01
N MET A 11 -43.87 -12.61 7.53
CA MET A 11 -43.37 -11.25 7.29
C MET A 11 -42.30 -10.80 8.30
N VAL A 12 -42.16 -11.51 9.43
CA VAL A 12 -41.15 -11.20 10.46
C VAL A 12 -39.80 -11.89 10.20
N VAL A 13 -39.75 -12.90 9.32
CA VAL A 13 -38.50 -13.66 9.05
C VAL A 13 -37.65 -13.04 7.93
N LEU A 14 -38.20 -12.15 7.11
CA LEU A 14 -37.49 -11.58 5.95
C LEU A 14 -36.70 -10.28 6.21
N LEU A 15 -36.75 -9.72 7.42
CA LEU A 15 -36.00 -8.50 7.77
C LEU A 15 -34.64 -8.74 8.43
N ALA A 16 -34.18 -9.99 8.54
CA ALA A 16 -32.94 -10.34 9.25
C ALA A 16 -31.71 -10.59 8.34
N ALA A 17 -31.78 -10.30 7.04
CA ALA A 17 -30.73 -10.67 6.08
C ALA A 17 -29.94 -9.49 5.47
N CYS A 18 -30.02 -8.28 6.02
CA CYS A 18 -29.19 -7.16 5.58
C CYS A 18 -28.24 -6.67 6.68
N GLY A 19 -27.53 -7.61 7.30
CA GLY A 19 -26.27 -7.32 7.97
C GLY A 19 -25.15 -7.73 7.04
N ALA A 20 -24.84 -6.91 6.03
CA ALA A 20 -23.56 -7.03 5.36
C ALA A 20 -22.50 -6.82 6.44
N GLN A 21 -21.88 -7.93 6.83
CA GLN A 21 -20.81 -7.96 7.80
C GLN A 21 -19.68 -7.12 7.19
N ASN A 22 -19.56 -5.86 7.63
CA ASN A 22 -18.28 -5.19 7.57
C ASN A 22 -17.37 -5.99 8.49
N ALA A 23 -16.74 -7.04 7.95
CA ALA A 23 -15.59 -7.64 8.57
C ALA A 23 -14.58 -6.51 8.66
N SER A 24 -14.48 -5.89 9.84
CA SER A 24 -13.41 -4.99 10.20
C SER A 24 -12.13 -5.79 10.01
N THR A 25 -11.48 -5.66 8.86
CA THR A 25 -10.17 -6.23 8.63
C THR A 25 -9.25 -5.60 9.65
N THR A 26 -8.86 -6.35 10.69
CA THR A 26 -8.02 -5.87 11.80
C THR A 26 -6.60 -5.50 11.34
N GLY A 27 -6.31 -5.57 10.04
CA GLY A 27 -4.97 -5.34 9.50
C GLY A 27 -4.96 -4.94 8.03
N VAL A 28 -3.75 -4.80 7.51
CA VAL A 28 -3.51 -4.52 6.10
C VAL A 28 -3.68 -5.81 5.31
N VAL A 29 -4.47 -5.78 4.23
CA VAL A 29 -4.77 -6.96 3.41
C VAL A 29 -4.35 -6.71 1.97
N LEU A 30 -3.65 -7.68 1.37
CA LEU A 30 -3.27 -7.62 -0.04
C LEU A 30 -4.50 -7.72 -0.94
N VAL A 31 -4.61 -6.82 -1.90
CA VAL A 31 -5.71 -6.76 -2.87
C VAL A 31 -5.29 -7.49 -4.15
N SER A 32 -6.28 -8.02 -4.89
CA SER A 32 -6.03 -8.80 -6.11
C SER A 32 -5.28 -8.03 -7.20
N GLU A 33 -4.48 -8.76 -7.99
CA GLU A 33 -3.70 -8.19 -9.10
C GLU A 33 -4.59 -7.52 -10.16
N GLN A 34 -5.78 -8.07 -10.43
CA GLN A 34 -6.74 -7.47 -11.36
C GLN A 34 -7.17 -6.07 -10.89
N ARG A 35 -7.38 -5.90 -9.59
CA ARG A 35 -7.77 -4.60 -9.03
C ARG A 35 -6.59 -3.62 -8.99
N LEU A 36 -5.38 -4.12 -8.72
CA LEU A 36 -4.15 -3.34 -8.86
C LEU A 36 -4.01 -2.79 -10.30
N GLN A 37 -4.19 -3.63 -11.32
CA GLN A 37 -4.10 -3.22 -12.73
C GLN A 37 -5.10 -2.10 -13.10
N GLN A 38 -6.30 -2.13 -12.53
CA GLN A 38 -7.32 -1.10 -12.78
C GLN A 38 -6.98 0.26 -12.14
N LEU A 39 -6.20 0.27 -11.05
CA LEU A 39 -5.99 1.45 -10.22
C LEU A 39 -4.57 2.00 -10.29
N LEU A 40 -3.61 1.22 -10.79
CA LEU A 40 -2.23 1.66 -10.96
C LEU A 40 -2.18 2.75 -12.05
N PRO A 41 -1.80 3.99 -11.71
CA PRO A 41 -1.64 5.01 -12.73
C PRO A 41 -0.46 4.67 -13.65
N ALA A 42 -0.59 4.94 -14.94
CA ALA A 42 0.48 4.69 -15.91
C ALA A 42 1.75 5.50 -15.60
N THR A 43 1.58 6.73 -15.12
CA THR A 43 2.66 7.63 -14.71
C THR A 43 2.32 8.31 -13.38
N VAL A 44 3.35 8.81 -12.69
CA VAL A 44 3.21 9.65 -11.50
C VAL A 44 4.02 10.92 -11.66
N PHE A 45 3.45 12.05 -11.23
CA PHE A 45 4.11 13.35 -11.30
C PHE A 45 5.00 13.56 -10.07
N ILE A 46 6.31 13.65 -10.27
CA ILE A 46 7.32 13.77 -9.20
C ILE A 46 8.34 14.80 -9.67
N ASP A 47 8.57 15.84 -8.87
CA ASP A 47 9.66 16.81 -9.04
C ASP A 47 9.72 17.41 -10.46
N GLY A 48 8.55 17.74 -11.02
CA GLY A 48 8.41 18.31 -12.37
C GLY A 48 8.30 17.29 -13.51
N GLU A 49 8.46 16.00 -13.23
CA GLU A 49 8.52 14.94 -14.23
C GLU A 49 7.34 13.98 -14.14
N ASN A 50 6.89 13.44 -15.29
CA ASN A 50 5.91 12.36 -15.34
C ASN A 50 6.65 11.02 -15.51
N VAL A 51 6.81 10.28 -14.43
CA VAL A 51 7.60 9.04 -14.42
C VAL A 51 6.69 7.81 -14.56
N PRO A 52 6.96 6.87 -15.47
CA PRO A 52 6.18 5.64 -15.60
C PRO A 52 6.21 4.78 -14.33
N THR A 53 5.12 4.11 -14.01
CA THR A 53 5.07 3.12 -12.92
C THR A 53 5.35 1.70 -13.44
N GLN A 54 5.83 0.82 -12.57
CA GLN A 54 6.11 -0.57 -12.92
C GLN A 54 5.14 -1.53 -12.25
N GLN A 55 4.18 -2.03 -13.02
CA GLN A 55 3.17 -2.98 -12.54
C GLN A 55 3.76 -4.26 -11.94
N ARG A 56 4.86 -4.78 -12.50
CA ARG A 56 5.51 -6.02 -12.01
C ARG A 56 6.07 -5.88 -10.59
N ASN A 57 6.34 -4.64 -10.18
CA ASN A 57 6.89 -4.25 -8.89
C ASN A 57 5.92 -3.32 -8.15
N ALA A 58 4.62 -3.62 -8.27
CA ALA A 58 3.56 -2.88 -7.61
C ALA A 58 2.75 -3.78 -6.67
N ALA A 59 2.14 -3.17 -5.66
CA ALA A 59 1.23 -3.80 -4.74
C ALA A 59 0.08 -2.85 -4.42
N LEU A 60 -1.11 -3.42 -4.27
CA LEU A 60 -2.29 -2.72 -3.77
C LEU A 60 -2.71 -3.39 -2.47
N VAL A 61 -2.86 -2.61 -1.41
CA VAL A 61 -3.35 -3.12 -0.13
C VAL A 61 -4.56 -2.34 0.34
N GLN A 62 -5.47 -3.02 1.03
CA GLN A 62 -6.56 -2.43 1.77
C GLN A 62 -6.11 -2.25 3.22
N LEU A 63 -6.27 -1.05 3.74
CA LEU A 63 -5.97 -0.68 5.12
C LEU A 63 -7.17 -1.01 6.04
N PRO A 64 -7.00 -1.05 7.37
CA PRO A 64 -8.06 -1.44 8.31
C PRO A 64 -9.34 -0.60 8.21
N ASN A 65 -9.22 0.66 7.77
CA ASN A 65 -10.34 1.58 7.55
C ASN A 65 -11.05 1.36 6.18
N GLY A 66 -10.70 0.32 5.43
CA GLY A 66 -11.27 -0.01 4.12
C GLY A 66 -10.73 0.83 2.95
N LYS A 67 -9.85 1.80 3.21
CA LYS A 67 -9.18 2.59 2.16
C LYS A 67 -7.98 1.84 1.61
N ILE A 68 -7.50 2.25 0.45
CA ILE A 68 -6.39 1.60 -0.23
C ILE A 68 -5.08 2.40 -0.13
N LEU A 69 -3.99 1.67 -0.14
CA LEU A 69 -2.64 2.17 -0.38
C LEU A 69 -2.04 1.38 -1.54
N LEU A 70 -1.48 2.11 -2.50
CA LEU A 70 -0.73 1.57 -3.63
C LEU A 70 0.75 1.89 -3.42
N ALA A 71 1.59 0.90 -3.67
CA ALA A 71 3.04 1.06 -3.73
C ALA A 71 3.54 0.54 -5.08
N SER A 72 4.42 1.27 -5.76
CA SER A 72 4.97 0.83 -7.04
C SER A 72 6.39 1.34 -7.25
N LEU A 73 7.25 0.54 -7.87
CA LEU A 73 8.50 1.03 -8.44
C LEU A 73 8.19 1.96 -9.61
N ILE A 74 9.05 2.95 -9.84
CA ILE A 74 8.95 3.84 -11.00
C ILE A 74 10.11 3.57 -11.97
N ASP A 75 9.89 3.82 -13.25
CA ASP A 75 10.92 3.68 -14.28
C ASP A 75 11.66 4.99 -14.48
N THR A 76 12.83 5.10 -13.85
CA THR A 76 13.71 6.27 -13.98
C THR A 76 14.81 6.06 -15.04
N ALA A 77 14.67 5.06 -15.91
CA ALA A 77 15.56 4.91 -17.06
C ALA A 77 15.48 6.15 -17.96
N GLY A 78 16.65 6.69 -18.34
CA GLY A 78 16.74 7.89 -19.18
C GLY A 78 16.66 9.23 -18.42
N TYR A 79 16.41 9.22 -17.11
CA TYR A 79 16.51 10.40 -16.26
C TYR A 79 17.96 10.63 -15.79
N SER A 80 18.24 11.81 -15.22
CA SER A 80 19.56 12.12 -14.67
C SER A 80 19.94 11.14 -13.54
N SER A 81 21.25 10.92 -13.34
CA SER A 81 21.75 10.06 -12.26
C SER A 81 21.26 10.52 -10.88
N ALA A 82 21.22 11.84 -10.65
CA ALA A 82 20.69 12.41 -9.41
C ALA A 82 19.21 12.06 -9.19
N TYR A 83 18.40 12.05 -10.27
CA TYR A 83 16.99 11.68 -10.19
C TYR A 83 16.83 10.18 -9.91
N GLN A 84 17.59 9.32 -10.59
CA GLN A 84 17.60 7.87 -10.38
C GLN A 84 18.05 7.49 -8.96
N GLU A 85 19.01 8.21 -8.39
CA GLU A 85 19.45 8.01 -7.00
C GLU A 85 18.40 8.47 -5.99
N LYS A 86 17.69 9.57 -6.28
CA LYS A 86 16.70 10.17 -5.37
C LYS A 86 15.39 9.39 -5.36
N TYR A 87 14.95 8.88 -6.51
CA TYR A 87 13.62 8.28 -6.67
C TYR A 87 13.69 6.86 -7.25
N ALA A 88 13.11 5.92 -6.51
CA ALA A 88 13.01 4.52 -6.87
C ALA A 88 11.54 4.04 -6.94
N GLY A 89 10.62 4.67 -6.20
CA GLY A 89 9.22 4.26 -6.20
C GLY A 89 8.27 5.35 -5.74
N VAL A 90 6.99 4.98 -5.63
CA VAL A 90 5.90 5.85 -5.21
C VAL A 90 4.95 5.11 -4.26
N LEU A 91 4.38 5.86 -3.31
CA LEU A 91 3.30 5.46 -2.42
C LEU A 91 2.10 6.39 -2.63
N LEU A 92 0.93 5.84 -2.90
CA LEU A 92 -0.32 6.57 -3.08
C LEU A 92 -1.33 6.04 -2.06
N SER A 93 -1.76 6.87 -1.11
CA SER A 93 -2.65 6.46 -0.03
C SER A 93 -3.91 7.30 0.03
N GLN A 94 -5.06 6.65 0.17
CA GLN A 94 -6.34 7.32 0.40
C GLN A 94 -6.60 7.68 1.86
N SER A 95 -5.76 7.21 2.79
CA SER A 95 -5.89 7.52 4.21
C SER A 95 -4.53 7.70 4.87
N ARG A 96 -4.54 8.13 6.13
CA ARG A 96 -3.34 8.14 6.96
C ARG A 96 -2.80 6.72 7.12
N PHE A 97 -1.49 6.60 7.11
CA PHE A 97 -0.78 5.35 7.33
C PHE A 97 0.54 5.62 8.05
N THR A 98 1.19 4.54 8.46
CA THR A 98 2.48 4.55 9.15
C THR A 98 3.44 3.71 8.34
N LEU A 99 4.61 4.27 8.06
CA LEU A 99 5.71 3.57 7.40
C LEU A 99 6.95 3.66 8.29
N GLY A 100 7.43 2.51 8.78
CA GLY A 100 8.43 2.48 9.84
C GLY A 100 7.97 3.25 11.07
N ASN A 101 8.67 4.33 11.41
CA ASN A 101 8.31 5.24 12.51
C ASN A 101 7.67 6.57 12.05
N LYS A 102 7.37 6.74 10.75
CA LYS A 102 6.77 7.96 10.20
C LYS A 102 5.27 7.81 9.98
N ASN A 103 4.52 8.78 10.49
CA ASN A 103 3.10 8.95 10.16
C ASN A 103 2.98 9.82 8.90
N LEU A 104 2.22 9.34 7.93
CA LEU A 104 1.98 10.02 6.65
C LEU A 104 0.48 10.16 6.44
N ASP A 105 0.05 11.35 6.03
CA ASP A 105 -1.34 11.63 5.72
C ASP A 105 -1.76 10.98 4.39
N ALA A 106 -3.06 11.05 4.07
CA ALA A 106 -3.52 10.71 2.73
C ALA A 106 -2.81 11.58 1.70
N GLY A 107 -2.36 11.00 0.59
CA GLY A 107 -1.57 11.72 -0.40
C GLY A 107 -0.67 10.81 -1.21
N ALA A 108 0.24 11.46 -1.95
CA ALA A 108 1.21 10.83 -2.82
C ALA A 108 2.62 11.18 -2.38
N TYR A 109 3.49 10.18 -2.37
CA TYR A 109 4.85 10.28 -1.86
C TYR A 109 5.80 9.54 -2.77
N ALA A 110 6.94 10.13 -3.09
CA ALA A 110 8.03 9.42 -3.74
C ALA A 110 8.89 8.75 -2.68
N ILE A 111 9.48 7.61 -3.01
CA ILE A 111 10.47 6.94 -2.17
C ILE A 111 11.78 6.73 -2.91
N GLY A 112 12.88 6.92 -2.20
CA GLY A 112 14.23 6.59 -2.66
C GLY A 112 14.88 5.61 -1.69
N GLN A 113 16.03 5.06 -2.07
CA GLN A 113 16.83 4.23 -1.17
C GLN A 113 18.30 4.52 -1.33
N LYS A 114 19.04 4.43 -0.23
CA LYS A 114 20.51 4.46 -0.23
C LYS A 114 21.05 3.25 0.51
N LYS A 115 21.99 2.56 -0.13
CA LYS A 115 22.73 1.46 0.49
C LYS A 115 24.03 2.00 1.10
N ASN A 116 24.32 1.59 2.33
CA ASN A 116 25.59 1.85 3.02
C ASN A 116 26.07 0.55 3.67
N GLY A 117 27.06 -0.10 3.06
CA GLY A 117 27.46 -1.46 3.43
C GLY A 117 26.28 -2.44 3.31
N ASP A 118 25.98 -3.15 4.38
CA ASP A 118 24.84 -4.09 4.47
C ASP A 118 23.53 -3.43 4.92
N SER A 119 23.53 -2.12 5.16
CA SER A 119 22.33 -1.38 5.57
C SER A 119 21.69 -0.66 4.39
N VAL A 120 20.36 -0.64 4.36
CA VAL A 120 19.57 0.20 3.44
C VAL A 120 18.75 1.19 4.25
N THR A 121 18.71 2.42 3.78
CA THR A 121 17.86 3.49 4.30
C THR A 121 16.90 3.91 3.19
N VAL A 122 15.61 3.94 3.51
CA VAL A 122 14.56 4.44 2.61
C VAL A 122 14.25 5.88 2.96
N TYR A 123 14.14 6.71 1.93
CA TYR A 123 13.82 8.12 2.04
C TYR A 123 12.40 8.34 1.51
N VAL A 124 11.61 9.16 2.19
CA VAL A 124 10.27 9.53 1.74
C VAL A 124 10.27 11.01 1.39
N TYR A 125 9.72 11.34 0.23
CA TYR A 125 9.60 12.70 -0.28
C TYR A 125 8.14 13.04 -0.59
N ASN A 126 7.79 14.33 -0.50
CA ASN A 126 6.57 14.80 -1.16
C ASN A 126 6.79 14.84 -2.68
N LEU A 127 5.72 15.10 -3.45
CA LEU A 127 5.83 15.20 -4.91
C LEU A 127 6.67 16.39 -5.40
N GLY A 128 6.90 17.40 -4.56
CA GLY A 128 7.82 18.51 -4.84
C GLY A 128 9.29 18.21 -4.52
N GLY A 129 9.61 16.96 -4.16
CA GLY A 129 10.98 16.52 -3.90
C GLY A 129 11.56 16.92 -2.56
N GLU A 130 10.76 17.45 -1.64
CA GLU A 130 11.16 17.75 -0.26
C GLU A 130 11.22 16.46 0.57
N LYS A 131 12.32 16.26 1.31
CA LYS A 131 12.49 15.09 2.18
C LYS A 131 11.58 15.19 3.40
N LEU A 132 10.67 14.23 3.55
CA LEU A 132 9.76 14.12 4.70
C LEU A 132 10.28 13.17 5.77
N ALA A 133 11.03 12.13 5.39
CA ALA A 133 11.54 11.13 6.31
C ALA A 133 12.78 10.40 5.78
N GLU A 134 13.53 9.85 6.72
CA GLU A 134 14.65 8.95 6.51
C GLU A 134 14.47 7.77 7.45
N LEU A 135 14.30 6.58 6.87
CA LEU A 135 13.78 5.41 7.57
C LEU A 135 14.78 4.26 7.43
N PRO A 136 15.44 3.85 8.53
CA PRO A 136 16.29 2.67 8.51
C PRO A 136 15.44 1.42 8.28
N THR A 137 15.94 0.51 7.45
CA THR A 137 15.25 -0.74 7.13
C THR A 137 15.79 -1.91 7.94
N GLU A 138 14.97 -2.96 8.07
CA GLU A 138 15.41 -4.27 8.55
C GLU A 138 15.64 -5.21 7.36
N LYS A 139 16.64 -6.10 7.45
CA LYS A 139 16.92 -7.09 6.40
C LYS A 139 16.28 -8.44 6.73
N GLN A 140 15.63 -9.05 5.75
CA GLN A 140 15.13 -10.42 5.85
C GLN A 140 15.93 -11.37 4.94
N GLU A 141 16.77 -12.22 5.54
CA GLU A 141 17.73 -13.06 4.81
C GLU A 141 17.09 -14.08 3.85
N ASN A 142 15.95 -14.66 4.23
CA ASN A 142 15.32 -15.76 3.49
C ASN A 142 14.01 -15.35 2.81
N LEU A 143 13.89 -14.09 2.40
CA LEU A 143 12.72 -13.61 1.66
C LEU A 143 12.66 -14.29 0.28
N ARG A 144 11.56 -14.98 -0.03
CA ARG A 144 11.31 -15.57 -1.35
C ARG A 144 9.84 -15.44 -1.75
N PRO A 145 9.53 -14.93 -2.96
CA PRO A 145 10.44 -14.31 -3.92
C PRO A 145 10.90 -12.92 -3.45
N VAL A 146 12.11 -12.50 -3.87
CA VAL A 146 12.56 -11.11 -3.70
C VAL A 146 12.15 -10.31 -4.93
N LYS A 147 11.39 -9.23 -4.73
CA LYS A 147 11.08 -8.23 -5.76
C LYS A 147 11.76 -6.90 -5.43
N PRO A 148 12.13 -6.08 -6.44
CA PRO A 148 12.60 -4.71 -6.24
C PRO A 148 11.71 -3.90 -5.30
N LEU A 149 10.39 -4.00 -5.44
CA LEU A 149 9.41 -3.45 -4.52
C LEU A 149 8.24 -4.43 -4.37
N GLN A 150 7.83 -4.71 -3.14
CA GLN A 150 6.64 -5.51 -2.85
C GLN A 150 6.06 -5.19 -1.46
N VAL A 151 4.78 -5.47 -1.27
CA VAL A 151 4.16 -5.44 0.06
C VAL A 151 3.72 -6.86 0.41
N ILE A 152 4.06 -7.29 1.63
CA ILE A 152 3.61 -8.57 2.17
C ILE A 152 2.79 -8.27 3.41
N SER A 153 1.57 -8.80 3.44
CA SER A 153 0.69 -8.79 4.60
C SER A 153 0.75 -10.16 5.29
N ALA A 154 0.83 -10.17 6.61
CA ALA A 154 0.78 -11.37 7.43
C ALA A 154 -0.64 -11.61 7.98
N ALA A 155 -0.91 -12.84 8.40
CA ALA A 155 -2.23 -13.24 8.91
C ALA A 155 -2.62 -12.52 10.21
N ASP A 156 -1.64 -12.00 10.96
CA ASP A 156 -1.83 -11.19 12.17
C ASP A 156 -2.22 -9.73 11.87
N GLY A 157 -2.36 -9.37 10.58
CA GLY A 157 -2.73 -8.03 10.13
C GLY A 157 -1.57 -7.05 10.01
N SER A 158 -0.35 -7.47 10.36
CA SER A 158 0.85 -6.69 10.09
C SER A 158 1.18 -6.70 8.60
N ALA A 159 1.75 -5.61 8.10
CA ALA A 159 2.30 -5.57 6.75
C ALA A 159 3.69 -4.98 6.75
N ARG A 160 4.44 -5.31 5.69
CA ARG A 160 5.80 -4.82 5.45
C ARG A 160 5.92 -4.36 4.01
N LEU A 161 6.42 -3.14 3.82
CA LEU A 161 6.87 -2.66 2.52
C LEU A 161 8.33 -3.07 2.36
N TYR A 162 8.61 -3.85 1.32
CA TYR A 162 9.94 -4.30 0.96
C TYR A 162 10.51 -3.49 -0.19
N VAL A 163 11.81 -3.19 -0.09
CA VAL A 163 12.65 -2.78 -1.21
C VAL A 163 13.82 -3.78 -1.30
N GLY A 164 13.71 -4.73 -2.24
CA GLY A 164 14.54 -5.93 -2.22
C GLY A 164 14.30 -6.78 -0.96
N PRO A 165 15.36 -7.28 -0.28
CA PRO A 165 15.22 -8.04 0.97
C PRO A 165 15.05 -7.15 2.23
N TYR A 166 15.05 -5.83 2.06
CA TYR A 166 14.97 -4.86 3.15
C TYR A 166 13.53 -4.38 3.32
N TYR A 167 13.07 -4.15 4.55
CA TYR A 167 11.69 -3.75 4.80
C TYR A 167 11.52 -2.66 5.84
N LEU A 168 10.35 -2.03 5.76
CA LEU A 168 9.75 -1.17 6.78
C LEU A 168 8.39 -1.74 7.18
N SER A 169 8.00 -1.59 8.44
CA SER A 169 6.63 -1.87 8.86
C SER A 169 5.65 -0.94 8.15
N LEU A 170 4.48 -1.46 7.79
CA LEU A 170 3.40 -0.74 7.14
C LEU A 170 2.11 -0.99 7.93
N ALA A 171 1.48 0.08 8.40
CA ALA A 171 0.22 0.00 9.13
C ALA A 171 -0.75 1.10 8.69
N GLY A 172 -2.00 0.74 8.46
CA GLY A 172 -3.07 1.73 8.26
C GLY A 172 -3.54 2.35 9.57
N ARG A 173 -4.14 3.54 9.48
CA ARG A 173 -4.72 4.25 10.63
C ARG A 173 -6.17 4.65 10.39
#